data_AF-A0A2P7ZDE1-F1
#
_entry.id   AF-A0A2P7ZDE1-F1
#
_cell.length_a   1.000
_cell.length_b   1.000
_cell.length_c   1.000
_cell.angle_alpha   90.00
_cell.angle_beta   90.00
_cell.angle_gamma   90.00
#
_symmetry.space_group_name_H-M   'P 1'
#
loop_
_entity.id
_entity.type
_entity.pdbx_description
1 polymer ?
#
loop_
_entity_poly.entity_id
_entity_poly.type
_entity_poly.pdbx_seq_one_letter_code
_entity_poly.pdbx_strand_id
1 'polypeptide(L)'
;MPYRQVRKPPRERKQLPAGSAGDVGMNNSTSAVLSFGVDCAISRAAVSYDSGFDQQAIEHAVSKSVIAEAGFSYRFDGESATSKPSQDNNVNVQSIFLASKDPFTVEKVTIRNGPFKGRFALVLDPSPAKKNIFPFAKLPTEIRDMIYRILLVPEGYSGYYWSGVREYGSKSGHHYGSNAVDVTTNSVILALNKAIRQEAMMVFFRENVFRFDKCLHVEKFFNLYGPSSGFIRHIKVAHHKFDRSFVKFAKILVRASHLQSLELSIDSTDWRGLAYNMRPWFNEQGLWALSAEEDLREAVDRLVSIMDFGSSCEACGGQRKASRESCKQCDGTCECHHGIAENLEEFQTALEDMWRLEPSFPVYETASKKRARA
;
A
#
# COMPACT_ATOMS: atom_id res chain seq x y z
N MET A 1 35.60 18.30 -27.21
CA MET A 1 34.64 18.36 -28.32
C MET A 1 33.23 18.38 -27.75
N PRO A 2 32.43 19.44 -27.95
CA PRO A 2 31.11 19.54 -27.34
C PRO A 2 30.07 18.77 -28.17
N TYR A 3 29.27 17.96 -27.47
CA TYR A 3 28.17 17.19 -28.06
C TYR A 3 27.02 18.13 -28.46
N ARG A 4 26.70 18.14 -29.76
CA ARG A 4 25.61 18.89 -30.37
C ARG A 4 24.29 18.13 -30.14
N GLN A 5 23.38 18.67 -29.35
CA GLN A 5 22.05 18.09 -29.16
C GLN A 5 21.18 18.30 -30.42
N VAL A 6 20.71 17.19 -31.00
CA VAL A 6 19.79 17.16 -32.14
C VAL A 6 18.36 17.38 -31.62
N ARG A 7 17.73 18.50 -32.01
CA ARG A 7 16.31 18.77 -31.73
C ARG A 7 15.43 17.88 -32.62
N LYS A 8 14.51 17.14 -32.01
CA LYS A 8 13.45 16.40 -32.72
C LYS A 8 12.34 17.37 -33.19
N PRO A 9 11.74 17.14 -34.37
CA PRO A 9 10.65 17.97 -34.87
C PRO A 9 9.31 17.68 -34.15
N PRO A 10 8.34 18.61 -34.22
CA PRO A 10 7.05 18.48 -33.54
C PRO A 10 6.15 17.45 -34.23
N ARG A 11 5.40 16.68 -33.44
CA ARG A 11 4.37 15.76 -33.93
C ARG A 11 3.10 16.51 -34.29
N GLU A 12 2.65 16.37 -35.53
CA GLU A 12 1.34 16.80 -36.00
C GLU A 12 0.21 16.06 -35.25
N ARG A 13 -0.76 16.83 -34.74
CA ARG A 13 -2.02 16.33 -34.18
C ARG A 13 -3.01 16.11 -35.32
N LYS A 14 -3.33 14.85 -35.62
CA LYS A 14 -4.53 14.51 -36.41
C LYS A 14 -5.78 14.70 -35.55
N GLN A 15 -6.68 15.58 -35.99
CA GLN A 15 -8.04 15.70 -35.46
C GLN A 15 -8.88 14.50 -35.93
N LEU A 16 -9.66 13.93 -35.02
CA LEU A 16 -10.69 12.92 -35.31
C LEU A 16 -12.07 13.62 -35.36
N PRO A 17 -12.99 13.15 -36.23
CA PRO A 17 -14.30 13.78 -36.39
C PRO A 17 -15.25 13.44 -35.24
N ALA A 18 -16.12 14.40 -34.95
CA ALA A 18 -17.20 14.31 -33.98
C ALA A 18 -18.28 13.30 -34.44
N GLY A 19 -18.58 12.32 -33.58
CA GLY A 19 -19.70 11.39 -33.71
C GLY A 19 -20.84 11.80 -32.77
N SER A 20 -22.04 11.86 -33.34
CA SER A 20 -23.31 12.31 -32.76
C SER A 20 -23.83 11.43 -31.62
N ALA A 21 -24.47 12.08 -30.65
CA ALA A 21 -25.21 11.47 -29.55
C ALA A 21 -26.50 10.82 -30.06
N GLY A 22 -26.76 9.59 -29.60
CA GLY A 22 -28.03 8.89 -29.76
C GLY A 22 -28.50 8.39 -28.40
N ASP A 23 -29.71 8.82 -28.02
CA ASP A 23 -30.49 8.37 -26.87
C ASP A 23 -30.72 6.86 -26.86
N VAL A 24 -30.61 6.23 -25.69
CA VAL A 24 -31.23 4.92 -25.41
C VAL A 24 -31.76 4.89 -23.98
N GLY A 25 -33.08 4.73 -23.86
CA GLY A 25 -33.82 4.62 -22.61
C GLY A 25 -33.50 3.36 -21.81
N MET A 26 -33.57 3.50 -20.49
CA MET A 26 -33.43 2.41 -19.53
C MET A 26 -34.76 1.69 -19.33
N ASN A 27 -34.81 0.42 -19.75
CA ASN A 27 -35.79 -0.55 -19.27
C ASN A 27 -35.07 -1.57 -18.38
N ASN A 28 -35.43 -1.59 -17.10
CA ASN A 28 -35.01 -2.62 -16.15
C ASN A 28 -35.84 -3.89 -16.39
N SER A 29 -35.19 -4.94 -16.90
CA SER A 29 -35.76 -6.29 -16.96
C SER A 29 -34.87 -7.24 -16.15
N THR A 30 -35.43 -7.76 -15.07
CA THR A 30 -34.96 -8.92 -14.33
C THR A 30 -35.03 -10.15 -15.24
N SER A 31 -33.89 -10.58 -15.78
CA SER A 31 -33.80 -11.77 -16.64
C SER A 31 -33.48 -13.01 -15.81
N ALA A 32 -34.45 -13.92 -15.72
CA ALA A 32 -34.19 -15.32 -15.48
C ALA A 32 -33.36 -15.88 -16.66
N VAL A 33 -32.14 -16.35 -16.39
CA VAL A 33 -31.26 -16.95 -17.38
C VAL A 33 -31.79 -18.34 -17.73
N LEU A 34 -32.62 -18.41 -18.77
CA LEU A 34 -32.99 -19.65 -19.42
C LEU A 34 -31.77 -20.19 -20.21
N SER A 35 -31.39 -21.44 -19.95
CA SER A 35 -30.14 -22.11 -20.34
C SER A 35 -29.96 -22.42 -21.85
N PHE A 36 -30.81 -21.91 -22.74
CA PHE A 36 -30.92 -22.33 -24.14
C PHE A 36 -29.80 -21.90 -25.11
N GLY A 37 -28.59 -21.57 -24.66
CA GLY A 37 -27.59 -21.02 -25.58
C GLY A 37 -26.16 -21.54 -25.50
N VAL A 38 -25.81 -22.43 -24.58
CA VAL A 38 -24.43 -22.95 -24.49
C VAL A 38 -24.23 -24.15 -25.42
N ASP A 39 -25.24 -25.00 -25.61
CA ASP A 39 -25.17 -26.16 -26.51
C ASP A 39 -24.91 -25.76 -27.97
N CYS A 40 -25.51 -24.64 -28.39
CA CYS A 40 -25.30 -24.09 -29.73
C CYS A 40 -23.86 -23.58 -29.94
N ALA A 41 -23.09 -23.27 -28.89
CA ALA A 41 -21.70 -22.82 -29.00
C ALA A 41 -20.76 -23.98 -29.34
N ILE A 42 -20.96 -25.17 -28.75
CA ILE A 42 -20.20 -26.38 -29.09
C ILE A 42 -20.47 -26.79 -30.54
N SER A 43 -21.75 -26.78 -30.96
CA SER A 43 -22.14 -27.11 -32.33
C SER A 43 -21.61 -26.11 -33.37
N ARG A 44 -21.40 -24.83 -32.99
CA ARG A 44 -20.90 -23.77 -33.89
C ARG A 44 -19.39 -23.61 -33.92
N ALA A 45 -18.64 -24.24 -33.01
CA ALA A 45 -17.19 -24.07 -32.92
C ALA A 45 -16.40 -24.60 -34.14
N ALA A 46 -17.06 -25.17 -35.15
CA ALA A 46 -16.47 -25.62 -36.42
C ALA A 46 -15.22 -26.50 -36.23
N VAL A 47 -15.13 -27.21 -35.11
CA VAL A 47 -14.23 -28.36 -34.99
C VAL A 47 -14.84 -29.42 -35.87
N SER A 48 -14.14 -29.90 -36.90
CA SER A 48 -14.67 -30.94 -37.79
C SER A 48 -14.99 -32.17 -36.94
N TYR A 49 -16.27 -32.40 -36.70
CA TYR A 49 -16.73 -33.53 -35.90
C TYR A 49 -17.02 -34.71 -36.82
N ASP A 50 -16.66 -35.90 -36.33
CA ASP A 50 -17.20 -37.14 -36.87
C ASP A 50 -18.68 -37.21 -36.46
N SER A 51 -19.59 -37.42 -37.43
CA SER A 51 -21.04 -37.33 -37.23
C SER A 51 -21.62 -38.50 -36.41
N GLY A 52 -20.79 -39.43 -35.94
CA GLY A 52 -21.18 -40.56 -35.10
C GLY A 52 -21.38 -40.24 -33.60
N PHE A 53 -21.14 -39.02 -33.15
CA PHE A 53 -21.08 -38.65 -31.72
C PHE A 53 -22.32 -37.93 -31.16
N ASP A 54 -23.45 -37.93 -31.88
CA ASP A 54 -24.67 -37.20 -31.48
C ASP A 54 -25.36 -37.75 -30.20
N GLN A 55 -24.91 -38.88 -29.65
CA GLN A 55 -25.55 -39.54 -28.49
C GLN A 55 -24.91 -39.27 -27.12
N GLN A 56 -23.79 -38.57 -27.04
CA GLN A 56 -23.15 -38.31 -25.75
C GLN A 56 -23.85 -37.20 -24.97
N ALA A 57 -24.09 -37.43 -23.67
CA ALA A 57 -24.62 -36.42 -22.77
C ALA A 57 -23.63 -35.25 -22.64
N ILE A 58 -24.10 -34.05 -22.96
CA ILE A 58 -23.41 -32.81 -22.64
C ILE A 58 -23.68 -32.53 -21.16
N GLU A 59 -22.62 -32.43 -20.38
CA GLU A 59 -22.72 -32.05 -18.97
C GLU A 59 -22.53 -30.54 -18.83
N HIS A 60 -23.22 -29.97 -17.84
CA HIS A 60 -23.15 -28.54 -17.53
C HIS A 60 -22.60 -28.33 -16.13
N ALA A 61 -21.64 -27.42 -15.99
CA ALA A 61 -21.12 -26.98 -14.71
C ALA A 61 -21.01 -25.46 -14.66
N VAL A 62 -20.98 -24.90 -13.45
CA VAL A 62 -20.71 -23.49 -13.22
C VAL A 62 -19.42 -23.36 -12.44
N SER A 63 -18.48 -22.55 -12.94
CA SER A 63 -17.29 -22.15 -12.19
C SER A 63 -17.43 -20.70 -11.77
N LYS A 64 -16.94 -20.38 -10.57
CA LYS A 64 -16.94 -19.03 -10.00
C LYS A 64 -15.52 -18.68 -9.57
N SER A 65 -15.05 -17.52 -10.01
CA SER A 65 -13.87 -16.85 -9.48
C SER A 65 -14.29 -15.69 -8.59
N VAL A 66 -13.31 -14.96 -8.03
CA VAL A 66 -13.59 -13.77 -7.21
C VAL A 66 -14.26 -12.65 -8.02
N ILE A 67 -14.04 -12.63 -9.35
CA ILE A 67 -14.42 -11.51 -10.23
C ILE A 67 -15.35 -11.90 -11.38
N ALA A 68 -15.64 -13.19 -11.55
CA ALA A 68 -16.47 -13.68 -12.65
C ALA A 68 -17.15 -15.01 -12.32
N GLU A 69 -18.23 -15.29 -13.03
CA GLU A 69 -18.96 -16.55 -13.00
C GLU A 69 -19.23 -16.95 -14.45
N ALA A 70 -19.03 -18.22 -14.79
CA ALA A 70 -19.33 -18.74 -16.12
C ALA A 70 -19.95 -20.14 -16.06
N GLY A 71 -20.91 -20.37 -16.96
CA GLY A 71 -21.44 -21.69 -17.26
C GLY A 71 -20.60 -22.38 -18.32
N PHE A 72 -20.25 -23.62 -18.08
CA PHE A 72 -19.47 -24.48 -18.97
C PHE A 72 -20.34 -25.64 -19.44
N SER A 73 -20.30 -25.92 -20.73
CA SER A 73 -20.71 -27.21 -21.27
C SER A 73 -19.45 -28.02 -21.56
N TYR A 74 -19.41 -29.25 -21.10
CA TYR A 74 -18.29 -30.14 -21.36
C TYR A 74 -18.75 -31.53 -21.76
N ARG A 75 -17.89 -32.19 -22.52
CA ARG A 75 -18.06 -33.58 -22.93
C ARG A 75 -16.71 -34.26 -23.06
N PHE A 76 -16.68 -35.55 -22.79
CA PHE A 76 -15.51 -36.38 -23.02
C PHE A 76 -15.61 -37.00 -24.41
N ASP A 77 -14.57 -36.85 -25.22
CA ASP A 77 -14.53 -37.45 -26.56
C ASP A 77 -14.52 -38.99 -26.46
N GLY A 78 -15.49 -39.64 -27.09
CA GLY A 78 -15.55 -41.10 -27.21
C GLY A 78 -16.40 -41.83 -26.15
N GLU A 79 -17.31 -42.69 -26.59
CA GLU A 79 -17.84 -43.74 -25.72
C GLU A 79 -16.68 -44.60 -25.20
N SER A 80 -16.35 -44.59 -23.91
CA SER A 80 -15.65 -45.74 -23.31
C SER A 80 -15.67 -45.79 -21.79
N ALA A 81 -15.80 -47.02 -21.29
CA ALA A 81 -15.49 -47.44 -19.92
C ALA A 81 -13.96 -47.45 -19.62
N THR A 82 -13.09 -47.32 -20.61
CA THR A 82 -11.65 -47.04 -20.45
C THR A 82 -11.10 -46.49 -21.76
N SER A 83 -10.44 -45.33 -21.72
CA SER A 83 -9.57 -44.76 -22.79
C SER A 83 -9.10 -45.80 -23.81
N LYS A 84 -9.42 -45.61 -25.09
CA LYS A 84 -8.84 -46.48 -26.13
C LYS A 84 -7.32 -46.28 -26.12
N PRO A 85 -6.52 -47.35 -25.99
CA PRO A 85 -5.09 -47.22 -26.17
C PRO A 85 -4.83 -46.62 -27.56
N SER A 86 -3.81 -45.77 -27.65
CA SER A 86 -3.18 -45.39 -28.91
C SER A 86 -2.91 -46.66 -29.72
N GLN A 87 -2.86 -46.56 -31.06
CA GLN A 87 -2.58 -47.71 -31.93
C GLN A 87 -1.29 -48.46 -31.54
N ASP A 88 -0.37 -47.80 -30.84
CA ASP A 88 0.87 -48.37 -30.30
C ASP A 88 0.71 -49.03 -28.91
N ASN A 89 -0.50 -49.11 -28.34
CA ASN A 89 -0.83 -49.53 -26.96
C ASN A 89 -0.08 -48.81 -25.83
N ASN A 90 0.74 -47.81 -26.14
CA ASN A 90 1.63 -47.16 -25.17
C ASN A 90 1.08 -45.87 -24.55
N VAL A 91 0.00 -45.31 -25.10
CA VAL A 91 -0.58 -44.03 -24.64
C VAL A 91 -2.08 -44.13 -24.61
N ASN A 92 -2.70 -43.90 -23.46
CA ASN A 92 -4.15 -43.70 -23.38
C ASN A 92 -4.46 -42.23 -23.67
N VAL A 93 -5.21 -41.98 -24.74
CA VAL A 93 -5.62 -40.63 -25.13
C VAL A 93 -7.09 -40.47 -24.82
N GLN A 94 -7.40 -39.41 -24.05
CA GLN A 94 -8.77 -38.98 -23.81
C GLN A 94 -8.80 -37.46 -23.99
N SER A 95 -9.76 -37.00 -24.78
CA SER A 95 -9.96 -35.57 -25.04
C SER A 95 -11.16 -35.07 -24.25
N ILE A 96 -11.07 -33.84 -23.74
CA ILE A 96 -12.19 -33.14 -23.10
C ILE A 96 -12.47 -31.92 -23.95
N PHE A 97 -13.70 -31.81 -24.44
CA PHE A 97 -14.17 -30.60 -25.10
C PHE A 97 -14.86 -29.71 -24.08
N LEU A 98 -14.40 -28.47 -24.00
CA LEU A 98 -14.91 -27.45 -23.09
C LEU A 98 -15.42 -26.28 -23.91
N ALA A 99 -16.63 -25.81 -23.63
CA ALA A 99 -17.15 -24.58 -24.19
C ALA A 99 -17.79 -23.72 -23.12
N SER A 100 -17.56 -22.42 -23.25
CA SER A 100 -18.23 -21.39 -22.47
C SER A 100 -18.53 -20.21 -23.38
N LYS A 101 -19.59 -19.48 -23.07
CA LYS A 101 -19.86 -18.18 -23.69
C LYS A 101 -18.93 -17.09 -23.18
N ASP A 102 -18.43 -17.26 -21.96
CA ASP A 102 -17.57 -16.31 -21.28
C ASP A 102 -16.10 -16.71 -21.46
N PRO A 103 -15.18 -15.74 -21.54
CA PRO A 103 -13.76 -16.04 -21.59
C PRO A 103 -13.32 -16.83 -20.34
N PHE A 104 -12.42 -17.80 -20.50
CA PHE A 104 -11.88 -18.56 -19.38
C PHE A 104 -10.44 -18.98 -19.65
N THR A 105 -9.75 -19.35 -18.58
CA THR A 105 -8.43 -20.00 -18.66
C THR A 105 -8.52 -21.39 -18.05
N VAL A 106 -7.58 -22.26 -18.42
CA VAL A 106 -7.47 -23.62 -17.88
C VAL A 106 -6.12 -23.75 -17.21
N GLU A 107 -6.13 -23.92 -15.89
CA GLU A 107 -4.92 -24.12 -15.10
C GLU A 107 -4.81 -25.55 -14.60
N LYS A 108 -3.61 -26.13 -14.69
CA LYS A 108 -3.31 -27.43 -14.11
C LYS A 108 -2.81 -27.26 -12.69
N VAL A 109 -3.53 -27.82 -11.72
CA VAL A 109 -3.17 -27.74 -10.30
C VAL A 109 -2.96 -29.14 -9.72
N THR A 110 -1.89 -29.33 -8.94
CA THR A 110 -1.68 -30.56 -8.17
C THR A 110 -2.34 -30.42 -6.80
N ILE A 111 -3.22 -31.36 -6.45
CA ILE A 111 -3.88 -31.41 -5.15
C ILE A 111 -2.83 -31.73 -4.08
N ARG A 112 -2.60 -30.81 -3.14
CA ARG A 112 -1.51 -30.93 -2.16
C ARG A 112 -1.87 -31.71 -0.90
N ASN A 113 -3.15 -31.76 -0.54
CA ASN A 113 -3.65 -32.30 0.73
C ASN A 113 -4.95 -33.10 0.52
N GLY A 114 -5.32 -33.95 1.47
CA GLY A 114 -6.56 -34.76 1.44
C GLY A 114 -6.45 -36.08 0.68
N PRO A 115 -7.58 -36.80 0.49
CA PRO A 115 -7.59 -38.15 -0.11
C PRO A 115 -7.18 -38.18 -1.58
N PHE A 116 -7.20 -37.03 -2.26
CA PHE A 116 -6.77 -36.88 -3.65
C PHE A 116 -5.37 -36.27 -3.79
N LYS A 117 -4.59 -36.19 -2.71
CA LYS A 117 -3.21 -35.67 -2.72
C LYS A 117 -2.37 -36.33 -3.81
N GLY A 118 -1.63 -35.50 -4.55
CA GLY A 118 -0.75 -35.93 -5.65
C GLY A 118 -1.46 -36.07 -7.00
N ARG A 119 -2.80 -36.03 -7.06
CA ARG A 119 -3.55 -36.01 -8.32
C ARG A 119 -3.56 -34.61 -8.91
N PHE A 120 -3.73 -34.53 -10.23
CA PHE A 120 -3.92 -33.27 -10.95
C PHE A 120 -5.41 -32.97 -11.10
N ALA A 121 -5.75 -31.68 -11.05
CA ALA A 121 -7.05 -31.15 -11.42
C ALA A 121 -6.87 -30.09 -12.52
N LEU A 122 -7.84 -30.01 -13.43
CA LEU A 122 -7.99 -28.88 -14.34
C LEU A 122 -8.95 -27.89 -13.69
N VAL A 123 -8.46 -26.67 -13.45
CA VAL A 123 -9.27 -25.58 -12.91
C VAL A 123 -9.69 -24.71 -14.07
N LEU A 124 -11.00 -24.61 -14.28
CA LEU A 124 -11.61 -23.71 -15.24
C LEU A 124 -11.84 -22.37 -14.55
N ASP A 125 -10.97 -21.40 -14.79
CA ASP A 125 -11.04 -20.09 -14.15
C ASP A 125 -11.76 -19.08 -15.07
N PRO A 126 -13.02 -18.70 -14.77
CA PRO A 126 -13.75 -17.75 -15.58
C PRO A 126 -13.09 -16.37 -15.51
N SER A 127 -12.95 -15.75 -16.68
CA SER A 127 -12.49 -14.38 -16.82
C SER A 127 -13.70 -13.47 -17.10
N PRO A 128 -13.70 -12.22 -16.61
CA PRO A 128 -14.80 -11.30 -16.88
C PRO A 128 -14.95 -11.08 -18.39
N ALA A 129 -16.18 -11.12 -18.90
CA ALA A 129 -16.45 -10.76 -20.29
C ALA A 129 -15.89 -9.37 -20.60
N LYS A 130 -15.39 -9.13 -21.82
CA LYS A 130 -14.77 -7.83 -22.20
C LYS A 130 -15.65 -6.62 -21.88
N LYS A 131 -16.97 -6.76 -22.01
CA LYS A 131 -17.98 -5.73 -21.68
C LYS A 131 -18.10 -5.43 -20.18
N ASN A 132 -17.71 -6.36 -19.33
CA ASN A 132 -17.73 -6.26 -17.86
C ASN A 132 -16.37 -5.85 -17.28
N ILE A 133 -15.32 -5.71 -18.12
CA ILE A 133 -14.02 -5.21 -17.68
C ILE A 133 -14.05 -3.70 -17.75
N PHE A 134 -14.12 -3.04 -16.61
CA PHE A 134 -13.89 -1.62 -16.51
C PHE A 134 -12.39 -1.35 -16.30
N PRO A 135 -11.69 -0.66 -17.23
CA PRO A 135 -10.28 -0.35 -17.04
C PRO A 135 -10.12 0.62 -15.86
N PHE A 136 -9.43 0.19 -14.80
CA PHE A 136 -9.24 1.00 -13.59
C PHE A 136 -8.68 2.41 -13.88
N ALA A 137 -7.75 2.52 -14.83
CA ALA A 137 -7.16 3.81 -15.24
C ALA A 137 -8.14 4.77 -15.95
N LYS A 138 -9.32 4.30 -16.37
CA LYS A 138 -10.38 5.15 -16.95
C LYS A 138 -11.32 5.71 -15.89
N LEU A 139 -11.22 5.28 -14.63
CA LEU A 139 -11.98 5.90 -13.54
C LEU A 139 -11.50 7.34 -13.35
N PRO A 140 -12.36 8.29 -12.94
CA PRO A 140 -11.90 9.58 -12.44
C PRO A 140 -10.90 9.41 -11.29
N THR A 141 -9.95 10.34 -11.16
CA THR A 141 -8.89 10.26 -10.14
C THR A 141 -9.47 10.20 -8.74
N GLU A 142 -10.59 10.88 -8.49
CA GLU A 142 -11.30 10.91 -7.22
C GLU A 142 -11.82 9.53 -6.84
N ILE A 143 -12.38 8.79 -7.80
CA ILE A 143 -12.86 7.42 -7.58
C ILE A 143 -11.68 6.46 -7.35
N ARG A 144 -10.56 6.65 -8.07
CA ARG A 144 -9.34 5.88 -7.81
C ARG A 144 -8.80 6.14 -6.40
N ASP A 145 -8.79 7.38 -5.95
CA ASP A 145 -8.38 7.78 -4.60
C ASP A 145 -9.24 7.11 -3.53
N MET A 146 -10.57 7.10 -3.70
CA MET A 146 -11.49 6.37 -2.82
C MET A 146 -11.16 4.88 -2.75
N ILE A 147 -10.92 4.24 -3.89
CA ILE A 147 -10.54 2.81 -3.95
C ILE A 147 -9.20 2.60 -3.25
N TYR A 148 -8.19 3.44 -3.48
CA TYR A 148 -6.91 3.35 -2.78
C TYR A 148 -7.07 3.49 -1.28
N ARG A 149 -7.95 4.39 -0.78
CA ARG A 149 -8.21 4.52 0.66
C ARG A 149 -8.81 3.24 1.23
N ILE A 150 -9.84 2.68 0.58
CA ILE A 150 -10.46 1.42 1.02
C ILE A 150 -9.43 0.29 1.09
N LEU A 151 -8.51 0.23 0.13
CA LEU A 151 -7.49 -0.83 0.08
C LEU A 151 -6.36 -0.58 1.10
N LEU A 152 -5.84 0.64 1.18
CA LEU A 152 -4.57 0.94 1.85
C LEU A 152 -4.71 1.52 3.25
N VAL A 153 -5.92 1.95 3.64
CA VAL A 153 -6.21 2.56 4.93
C VAL A 153 -7.18 1.63 5.68
N PRO A 154 -6.66 0.62 6.39
CA PRO A 154 -7.50 -0.34 7.10
C PRO A 154 -8.38 0.34 8.15
N GLU A 155 -9.68 0.14 8.05
CA GLU A 155 -10.65 0.65 9.03
C GLU A 155 -10.36 0.06 10.42
N GLY A 156 -10.37 0.91 11.44
CA GLY A 156 -10.14 0.50 12.83
C GLY A 156 -8.69 0.15 13.19
N TYR A 157 -7.76 0.17 12.22
CA TYR A 157 -6.35 -0.05 12.50
C TYR A 157 -5.59 1.27 12.64
N SER A 158 -4.66 1.32 13.60
CA SER A 158 -4.06 2.56 14.05
C SER A 158 -2.62 2.79 13.54
N GLY A 159 -2.21 2.04 12.51
CA GLY A 159 -0.95 2.29 11.78
C GLY A 159 -0.20 1.04 11.32
N TYR A 160 0.78 1.22 10.44
CA TYR A 160 1.68 0.18 9.95
C TYR A 160 2.87 0.03 10.88
N TYR A 161 3.13 -1.18 11.37
CA TYR A 161 4.24 -1.44 12.28
C TYR A 161 5.48 -1.93 11.53
N TRP A 162 6.61 -1.27 11.78
CA TRP A 162 7.91 -1.61 11.23
C TRP A 162 8.87 -1.97 12.36
N SER A 163 9.06 -3.28 12.56
CA SER A 163 10.15 -3.80 13.37
C SER A 163 11.26 -4.31 12.46
N GLY A 164 12.50 -3.94 12.76
CA GLY A 164 13.69 -4.47 12.09
C GLY A 164 14.01 -5.91 12.50
N VAL A 165 13.16 -6.56 13.30
CA VAL A 165 13.25 -7.98 13.60
C VAL A 165 12.85 -8.72 12.32
N ARG A 166 13.82 -8.93 11.43
CA ARG A 166 13.76 -10.03 10.48
C ARG A 166 13.81 -11.31 11.31
N GLU A 167 12.67 -11.75 11.84
CA GLU A 167 12.56 -13.13 12.30
C GLU A 167 12.53 -14.01 11.05
N TYR A 168 13.74 -14.29 10.56
CA TYR A 168 14.09 -15.57 9.99
C TYR A 168 13.51 -16.66 10.90
N GLY A 169 12.35 -17.21 10.57
CA GLY A 169 11.92 -18.52 11.05
C GLY A 169 10.64 -18.61 11.89
N SER A 170 10.02 -17.53 12.35
CA SER A 170 8.76 -17.64 13.08
C SER A 170 7.56 -17.54 12.14
N LYS A 171 6.97 -18.69 11.79
CA LYS A 171 5.67 -18.82 11.10
C LYS A 171 4.47 -18.32 11.94
N SER A 172 4.70 -17.46 12.91
CA SER A 172 3.71 -17.03 13.87
C SER A 172 4.07 -15.61 14.27
N GLY A 173 3.76 -14.67 13.39
CA GLY A 173 3.40 -13.34 13.85
C GLY A 173 2.24 -13.52 14.80
N HIS A 174 2.53 -13.53 16.11
CA HIS A 174 1.54 -13.33 17.14
C HIS A 174 1.01 -11.91 16.92
N HIS A 175 0.02 -11.80 16.04
CA HIS A 175 -0.93 -10.73 16.02
C HIS A 175 -1.59 -10.72 17.40
N TYR A 176 -1.06 -9.89 18.30
CA TYR A 176 -1.74 -9.56 19.55
C TYR A 176 -3.06 -8.88 19.17
N GLY A 177 -4.13 -9.67 19.16
CA GLY A 177 -5.47 -9.27 18.74
C GLY A 177 -5.97 -10.12 17.56
N SER A 178 -6.94 -10.98 17.81
CA SER A 178 -7.59 -11.92 16.87
C SER A 178 -8.32 -11.28 15.68
N ASN A 179 -8.11 -9.98 15.43
CA ASN A 179 -8.73 -9.19 14.36
C ASN A 179 -7.70 -8.44 13.50
N ALA A 180 -6.44 -8.89 13.48
CA ALA A 180 -5.46 -8.35 12.54
C ALA A 180 -5.89 -8.73 11.11
N VAL A 181 -6.70 -7.87 10.50
CA VAL A 181 -6.92 -7.83 9.06
C VAL A 181 -5.55 -7.95 8.42
N ASP A 182 -5.41 -8.94 7.54
CA ASP A 182 -4.15 -9.26 6.89
C ASP A 182 -3.74 -8.06 6.02
N VAL A 183 -3.00 -7.11 6.62
CA VAL A 183 -2.54 -5.89 5.97
C VAL A 183 -1.69 -6.23 4.73
N THR A 184 -1.19 -7.47 4.63
CA THR A 184 -0.42 -7.92 3.48
C THR A 184 -1.26 -8.03 2.21
N THR A 185 -2.54 -8.42 2.28
CA THR A 185 -3.34 -8.71 1.08
C THR A 185 -3.67 -7.47 0.26
N ASN A 186 -3.79 -6.30 0.87
CA ASN A 186 -4.17 -5.08 0.14
C ASN A 186 -2.97 -4.25 -0.34
N SER A 187 -1.76 -4.55 0.12
CA SER A 187 -0.53 -3.86 -0.31
C SER A 187 -0.11 -4.19 -1.76
N VAL A 188 -0.71 -5.23 -2.36
CA VAL A 188 -0.43 -5.69 -3.73
C VAL A 188 -0.67 -4.57 -4.76
N ILE A 189 -1.61 -3.66 -4.51
CA ILE A 189 -1.89 -2.51 -5.39
C ILE A 189 -0.63 -1.64 -5.60
N LEU A 190 0.28 -1.57 -4.62
CA LEU A 190 1.55 -0.83 -4.69
C LEU A 190 2.58 -1.51 -5.62
N ALA A 191 2.37 -2.77 -5.99
CA ALA A 191 3.27 -3.57 -6.82
C ALA A 191 2.80 -3.74 -8.27
N LEU A 192 1.56 -3.37 -8.61
CA LEU A 192 0.96 -3.67 -9.91
C LEU A 192 1.66 -2.99 -11.10
N ASN A 193 1.64 -1.66 -11.16
CA ASN A 193 2.30 -0.89 -12.21
C ASN A 193 2.75 0.47 -11.70
N LYS A 194 3.66 1.13 -12.44
CA LYS A 194 4.29 2.39 -12.01
C LYS A 194 3.28 3.53 -11.77
N ALA A 195 2.27 3.68 -12.64
CA ALA A 195 1.30 4.76 -12.54
C ALA A 195 0.37 4.58 -11.33
N ILE A 196 -0.21 3.39 -11.18
CA ILE A 196 -1.03 3.01 -10.02
C ILE A 196 -0.21 3.13 -8.74
N ARG A 197 1.03 2.62 -8.74
CA ARG A 197 1.92 2.72 -7.58
C ARG A 197 2.15 4.16 -7.16
N GLN A 198 2.38 5.09 -8.08
CA GLN A 198 2.62 6.50 -7.75
C GLN A 198 1.40 7.14 -7.08
N GLU A 199 0.19 6.90 -7.61
CA GLU A 199 -1.05 7.40 -7.01
C GLU A 199 -1.32 6.76 -5.64
N ALA A 200 -1.26 5.43 -5.59
CA ALA A 200 -1.51 4.64 -4.39
C ALA A 200 -0.51 4.94 -3.26
N MET A 201 0.78 5.17 -3.58
CA MET A 201 1.81 5.51 -2.58
C MET A 201 1.51 6.84 -1.89
N MET A 202 0.93 7.82 -2.60
CA MET A 202 0.55 9.08 -1.97
C MET A 202 -0.51 8.86 -0.91
N VAL A 203 -1.57 8.10 -1.23
CA VAL A 203 -2.63 7.75 -0.26
C VAL A 203 -2.06 6.95 0.90
N PHE A 204 -1.24 5.94 0.59
CA PHE A 204 -0.60 5.09 1.57
C PHE A 204 0.22 5.88 2.61
N PHE A 205 1.09 6.80 2.18
CA PHE A 205 1.92 7.57 3.11
C PHE A 205 1.16 8.69 3.82
N ARG A 206 0.15 9.24 3.14
CA ARG A 206 -0.62 10.37 3.64
C ARG A 206 -1.55 9.99 4.79
N GLU A 207 -2.29 8.90 4.63
CA GLU A 207 -3.43 8.58 5.49
C GLU A 207 -3.07 7.60 6.62
N ASN A 208 -1.89 6.97 6.55
CA ASN A 208 -1.47 5.97 7.53
C ASN A 208 -0.46 6.50 8.56
N VAL A 209 -0.53 5.93 9.77
CA VAL A 209 0.46 6.14 10.82
C VAL A 209 1.57 5.09 10.71
N PHE A 210 2.82 5.52 10.57
CA PHE A 210 3.96 4.60 10.52
C PHE A 210 4.59 4.46 11.89
N ARG A 211 4.46 3.26 12.47
CA ARG A 211 4.94 2.92 13.80
C ARG A 211 6.28 2.23 13.70
N PHE A 212 7.27 2.74 14.40
CA PHE A 212 8.61 2.20 14.42
C PHE A 212 8.99 1.82 15.85
N ASP A 213 9.59 0.64 15.99
CA ASP A 213 10.19 0.23 17.25
C ASP A 213 11.34 1.16 17.65
N LYS A 214 12.19 1.54 16.68
CA LYS A 214 13.43 2.31 16.90
C LYS A 214 13.65 3.39 15.85
N CYS A 215 14.32 4.49 16.21
CA CYS A 215 14.74 5.56 15.30
C CYS A 215 15.53 5.05 14.08
N LEU A 216 16.39 4.03 14.25
CA LEU A 216 17.13 3.41 13.16
C LEU A 216 16.23 2.81 12.06
N HIS A 217 15.02 2.35 12.41
CA HIS A 217 14.09 1.79 11.44
C HIS A 217 13.47 2.86 10.56
N VAL A 218 13.24 4.06 11.10
CA VAL A 218 12.80 5.23 10.33
C VAL A 218 13.84 5.57 9.27
N GLU A 219 15.13 5.58 9.64
CA GLU A 219 16.23 5.86 8.70
C GLU A 219 16.21 4.88 7.51
N LYS A 220 16.15 3.57 7.82
CA LYS A 220 16.08 2.52 6.78
C LYS A 220 14.84 2.66 5.91
N PHE A 221 13.70 2.97 6.50
CA PHE A 221 12.42 3.15 5.81
C PHE A 221 12.48 4.33 4.83
N PHE A 222 12.95 5.49 5.27
CA PHE A 222 13.10 6.67 4.42
C PHE A 222 14.10 6.43 3.28
N ASN A 223 15.19 5.70 3.55
CA ASN A 223 16.15 5.34 2.50
C ASN A 223 15.56 4.36 1.47
N LEU A 224 14.71 3.42 1.91
CA LEU A 224 14.03 2.49 1.02
C LEU A 224 13.05 3.19 0.06
N TYR A 225 12.28 4.15 0.57
CA TYR A 225 11.24 4.83 -0.22
C TYR A 225 11.70 6.11 -0.91
N GLY A 226 12.92 6.58 -0.63
CA GLY A 226 13.53 7.69 -1.36
C GLY A 226 12.68 8.97 -1.27
N PRO A 227 12.52 9.73 -2.37
CA PRO A 227 11.75 10.97 -2.38
C PRO A 227 10.28 10.83 -1.94
N SER A 228 9.69 9.63 -2.08
CA SER A 228 8.29 9.42 -1.69
C SER A 228 8.05 9.50 -0.19
N SER A 229 9.10 9.47 0.64
CA SER A 229 8.99 9.73 2.08
C SER A 229 8.44 11.13 2.40
N GLY A 230 8.50 12.07 1.45
CA GLY A 230 7.91 13.41 1.60
C GLY A 230 6.40 13.40 1.86
N PHE A 231 5.71 12.36 1.43
CA PHE A 231 4.25 12.23 1.62
C PHE A 231 3.85 11.72 3.01
N ILE A 232 4.80 11.30 3.85
CA ILE A 232 4.52 10.76 5.18
C ILE A 232 4.01 11.89 6.07
N ARG A 233 2.86 11.66 6.72
CA ARG A 233 2.23 12.64 7.62
C ARG A 233 2.28 12.26 9.09
N HIS A 234 2.30 10.97 9.40
CA HIS A 234 2.17 10.50 10.77
C HIS A 234 3.22 9.44 11.09
N ILE A 235 4.08 9.73 12.05
CA ILE A 235 5.13 8.83 12.52
C ILE A 235 4.93 8.62 14.02
N LYS A 236 5.09 7.38 14.46
CA LYS A 236 5.15 7.01 15.88
C LYS A 236 6.41 6.19 16.14
N VAL A 237 7.18 6.56 17.16
CA VAL A 237 8.37 5.81 17.59
C VAL A 237 8.16 5.32 19.02
N ALA A 238 8.03 4.00 19.17
CA ALA A 238 7.67 3.36 20.43
C ALA A 238 8.83 3.31 21.44
N HIS A 239 10.05 3.11 20.97
CA HIS A 239 11.22 3.16 21.82
C HIS A 239 12.27 4.04 21.17
N HIS A 240 12.56 5.17 21.80
CA HIS A 240 13.70 5.97 21.41
C HIS A 240 14.64 6.11 22.59
N LYS A 241 15.92 6.20 22.25
CA LYS A 241 16.98 6.57 23.18
C LYS A 241 17.70 7.75 22.54
N PHE A 242 18.13 8.72 23.34
CA PHE A 242 18.93 9.85 22.89
C PHE A 242 20.37 9.42 22.57
N ASP A 243 20.49 8.51 21.59
CA ASP A 243 21.75 7.97 21.11
C ASP A 243 22.06 8.46 19.68
N ARG A 244 23.15 7.97 19.11
CA ARG A 244 23.58 8.31 17.75
C ARG A 244 22.53 8.01 16.67
N SER A 245 21.59 7.09 16.92
CA SER A 245 20.51 6.78 15.98
C SER A 245 19.43 7.86 15.97
N PHE A 246 19.17 8.52 17.11
CA PHE A 246 18.24 9.64 17.18
C PHE A 246 18.72 10.82 16.33
N VAL A 247 20.01 11.17 16.41
CA VAL A 247 20.63 12.23 15.59
C VAL A 247 20.41 11.97 14.09
N LYS A 248 20.58 10.72 13.64
CA LYS A 248 20.33 10.35 12.23
C LYS A 248 18.86 10.43 11.86
N PHE A 249 17.99 10.03 12.78
CA PHE A 249 16.55 10.16 12.64
C PHE A 249 16.13 11.63 12.51
N ALA A 250 16.61 12.53 13.38
CA ALA A 250 16.34 13.96 13.30
C ALA A 250 16.75 14.54 11.92
N LYS A 251 17.92 14.14 11.39
CA LYS A 251 18.33 14.55 10.03
C LYS A 251 17.37 14.05 8.96
N ILE A 252 16.96 12.79 9.02
CA ILE A 252 16.13 12.20 7.96
C ILE A 252 14.68 12.69 8.00
N LEU A 253 14.19 13.13 9.17
CA LEU A 253 12.85 13.70 9.33
C LEU A 253 12.62 14.93 8.45
N VAL A 254 13.65 15.70 8.10
CA VAL A 254 13.54 16.84 7.16
C VAL A 254 12.97 16.41 5.80
N ARG A 255 13.16 15.14 5.41
CA ARG A 255 12.61 14.61 4.16
C ARG A 255 11.10 14.38 4.20
N ALA A 256 10.45 14.45 5.35
CA ALA A 256 8.99 14.40 5.50
C ALA A 256 8.44 15.83 5.59
N SER A 257 8.45 16.55 4.47
CA SER A 257 8.01 17.96 4.39
C SER A 257 6.53 18.16 4.73
N HIS A 258 5.73 17.09 4.72
CA HIS A 258 4.31 17.12 5.07
C HIS A 258 4.01 16.42 6.41
N LEU A 259 5.02 16.24 7.27
CA LEU A 259 4.82 15.65 8.59
C LEU A 259 3.83 16.51 9.41
N GLN A 260 2.77 15.88 9.90
CA GLN A 260 1.70 16.51 10.68
C GLN A 260 1.67 16.00 12.13
N SER A 261 2.18 14.78 12.38
CA SER A 261 2.23 14.20 13.71
C SER A 261 3.47 13.33 13.87
N LEU A 262 4.19 13.56 14.95
CA LEU A 262 5.38 12.85 15.37
C LEU A 262 5.21 12.41 16.83
N GLU A 263 4.77 11.18 17.03
CA GLU A 263 4.61 10.62 18.37
C GLU A 263 5.90 9.94 18.84
N LEU A 264 6.46 10.40 19.96
CA LEU A 264 7.64 9.81 20.60
C LEU A 264 7.25 9.30 21.99
N SER A 265 7.47 8.02 22.27
CA SER A 265 7.29 7.48 23.63
C SER A 265 8.47 7.88 24.49
N ILE A 266 8.32 8.96 25.26
CA ILE A 266 9.39 9.48 26.12
C ILE A 266 9.23 8.87 27.51
N ASP A 267 10.20 8.05 27.90
CA ASP A 267 10.29 7.51 29.26
C ASP A 267 11.15 8.41 30.17
N SER A 268 11.71 9.51 29.66
CA SER A 268 12.70 10.34 30.36
C SER A 268 12.38 11.84 30.36
N THR A 269 12.60 12.51 31.49
CA THR A 269 12.47 13.98 31.63
C THR A 269 13.65 14.77 31.04
N ASP A 270 14.49 14.17 30.19
CA ASP A 270 15.68 14.83 29.62
C ASP A 270 15.33 15.63 28.35
N TRP A 271 14.54 16.69 28.53
CA TRP A 271 14.09 17.59 27.46
C TRP A 271 15.26 18.33 26.80
N ARG A 272 16.31 18.64 27.57
CA ARG A 272 17.54 19.25 27.05
C ARG A 272 18.28 18.30 26.13
N GLY A 273 18.42 17.03 26.52
CA GLY A 273 18.97 15.98 25.66
C GLY A 273 18.17 15.83 24.37
N LEU A 274 16.84 15.81 24.45
CA LEU A 274 15.97 15.77 23.26
C LEU A 274 16.20 16.98 22.34
N ALA A 275 16.16 18.19 22.89
CA ALA A 275 16.39 19.44 22.15
C ALA A 275 17.75 19.43 21.44
N TYR A 276 18.81 19.04 22.16
CA TYR A 276 20.15 18.87 21.62
C TYR A 276 20.19 17.89 20.44
N ASN A 277 19.53 16.74 20.58
CA ASN A 277 19.51 15.72 19.54
C ASN A 277 18.59 16.07 18.35
N MET A 278 17.71 17.06 18.48
CA MET A 278 16.89 17.61 17.39
C MET A 278 17.58 18.72 16.60
N ARG A 279 18.69 19.29 17.09
CA ARG A 279 19.52 20.26 16.35
C ARG A 279 19.82 19.88 14.89
N PRO A 280 20.14 18.61 14.54
CA PRO A 280 20.36 18.24 13.15
C PRO A 280 19.16 18.49 12.22
N TRP A 281 17.93 18.40 12.73
CA TRP A 281 16.73 18.69 11.94
C TRP A 281 16.67 20.16 11.51
N PHE A 282 17.05 21.09 12.39
CA PHE A 282 17.17 22.53 12.07
C PHE A 282 18.34 22.80 11.12
N ASN A 283 19.49 22.16 11.36
CA ASN A 283 20.67 22.30 10.50
C ASN A 283 20.39 21.89 9.05
N GLU A 284 19.72 20.75 8.83
CA GLU A 284 19.40 20.23 7.49
C GLU A 284 18.35 21.09 6.76
N GLN A 285 17.58 21.91 7.49
CA GLN A 285 16.69 22.94 6.91
C GLN A 285 17.40 24.28 6.64
N GLY A 286 18.67 24.42 7.05
CA GLY A 286 19.41 25.66 6.93
C GLY A 286 19.06 26.71 7.99
N LEU A 287 18.37 26.31 9.07
CA LEU A 287 17.80 27.24 10.05
C LEU A 287 18.76 27.67 11.18
N TRP A 288 19.98 27.10 11.25
CA TRP A 288 20.85 27.25 12.42
C TRP A 288 21.93 28.32 12.30
N ALA A 289 22.45 28.58 11.10
CA ALA A 289 23.67 29.40 10.94
C ALA A 289 23.42 30.83 10.45
N LEU A 290 22.29 31.10 9.79
CA LEU A 290 22.03 32.36 9.07
C LEU A 290 20.58 32.82 9.13
N SER A 291 19.72 32.11 9.85
CA SER A 291 18.30 32.45 9.93
C SER A 291 18.06 33.58 10.92
N ALA A 292 17.03 34.39 10.63
CA ALA A 292 16.53 35.35 11.59
C ALA A 292 15.99 34.61 12.83
N GLU A 293 16.04 35.27 13.99
CA GLU A 293 15.44 34.75 15.24
C GLU A 293 13.96 34.33 15.03
N GLU A 294 13.23 35.12 14.23
CA GLU A 294 11.83 34.87 13.89
C GLU A 294 11.63 33.56 13.12
N ASP A 295 12.45 33.28 12.10
CA ASP A 295 12.36 32.05 11.30
C ASP A 295 12.60 30.80 12.15
N LEU A 296 13.55 30.88 13.09
CA LEU A 296 13.86 29.78 13.98
C LEU A 296 12.72 29.55 14.97
N ARG A 297 12.17 30.64 15.55
CA ARG A 297 11.03 30.55 16.46
C ARG A 297 9.82 29.92 15.78
N GLU A 298 9.50 30.32 14.55
CA GLU A 298 8.44 29.70 13.75
C GLU A 298 8.71 28.20 13.54
N ALA A 299 9.96 27.82 13.26
CA ALA A 299 10.33 26.43 13.08
C ALA A 299 10.26 25.60 14.38
N VAL A 300 10.59 26.19 15.52
CA VAL A 300 10.41 25.60 16.85
C VAL A 300 8.92 25.40 17.13
N ASP A 301 8.10 26.43 16.96
CA ASP A 301 6.65 26.35 17.15
C ASP A 301 6.03 25.28 16.24
N ARG A 302 6.46 25.22 14.98
CA ARG A 302 6.04 24.18 14.04
C ARG A 302 6.43 22.79 14.53
N LEU A 303 7.67 22.60 14.98
CA LEU A 303 8.14 21.30 15.49
C LEU A 303 7.35 20.87 16.73
N VAL A 304 7.17 21.76 17.69
CA VAL A 304 6.41 21.50 18.91
C VAL A 304 4.95 21.16 18.58
N SER A 305 4.35 21.85 17.60
CA SER A 305 2.95 21.61 17.21
C SER A 305 2.69 20.24 16.59
N ILE A 306 3.70 19.63 15.95
CA ILE A 306 3.58 18.30 15.35
C ILE A 306 4.01 17.19 16.32
N MET A 307 4.73 17.51 17.40
CA MET A 307 5.23 16.51 18.35
C MET A 307 4.17 16.12 19.37
N ASP A 308 4.06 14.81 19.61
CA ASP A 308 3.18 14.21 20.60
C ASP A 308 4.03 13.31 21.51
N PHE A 309 4.04 13.59 22.81
CA PHE A 309 4.73 12.78 23.79
C PHE A 309 3.70 11.82 24.38
N GLY A 310 3.57 10.66 23.74
CA GLY A 310 2.56 9.65 24.04
C GLY A 310 2.62 9.21 25.50
N SER A 311 1.92 9.94 26.36
CA SER A 311 1.80 9.66 27.78
C SER A 311 0.41 9.11 28.01
N SER A 312 0.36 7.90 28.58
CA SER A 312 -0.91 7.34 29.01
C SER A 312 -1.36 8.06 30.27
N CYS A 313 -2.51 8.72 30.22
CA CYS A 313 -3.17 9.18 31.44
C CYS A 313 -3.68 7.96 32.23
N GLU A 314 -3.03 7.63 33.34
CA GLU A 314 -3.47 6.55 34.24
C GLU A 314 -4.86 6.83 34.82
N ALA A 315 -5.14 8.08 35.22
CA ALA A 315 -6.42 8.50 35.79
C ALA A 315 -7.61 8.42 34.80
N CYS A 316 -7.33 8.52 33.50
CA CYS A 316 -8.32 8.52 32.44
C CYS A 316 -8.52 7.12 31.83
N GLY A 317 -7.76 6.11 32.28
CA GLY A 317 -7.84 4.72 31.83
C GLY A 317 -7.79 4.50 30.32
N GLY A 318 -7.38 5.52 29.56
CA GLY A 318 -7.61 5.63 28.13
C GLY A 318 -6.31 5.84 27.42
N GLN A 319 -5.95 4.92 26.53
CA GLN A 319 -4.91 5.18 25.54
C GLN A 319 -5.36 6.34 24.64
N ARG A 320 -4.81 7.52 24.84
CA ARG A 320 -5.09 8.69 24.00
C ARG A 320 -3.82 9.39 23.59
N LYS A 321 -3.87 9.88 22.35
CA LYS A 321 -2.89 10.79 21.73
C LYS A 321 -2.80 12.05 22.59
N ALA A 322 -1.59 12.48 22.94
CA ALA A 322 -1.36 13.67 23.74
C ALA A 322 -1.43 14.93 22.86
N SER A 323 -2.54 15.12 22.15
CA SER A 323 -2.84 16.42 21.57
C SER A 323 -3.57 17.29 22.61
N ARG A 324 -3.24 18.58 22.64
CA ARG A 324 -3.76 19.62 23.56
C ARG A 324 -5.30 19.67 23.70
N GLU A 325 -6.06 19.00 22.83
CA GLU A 325 -7.46 19.33 22.56
C GLU A 325 -8.48 18.20 22.76
N SER A 326 -8.11 16.94 23.06
CA SER A 326 -9.13 15.88 22.97
C SER A 326 -8.99 14.64 23.87
N CYS A 327 -9.01 14.83 25.18
CA CYS A 327 -9.48 13.76 26.06
C CYS A 327 -11.02 13.74 26.08
N LYS A 328 -11.66 12.59 25.81
CA LYS A 328 -13.14 12.47 25.90
C LYS A 328 -13.60 12.44 27.35
N GLN A 329 -12.68 12.28 28.31
CA GLN A 329 -12.99 12.18 29.74
C GLN A 329 -12.66 13.43 30.53
N CYS A 330 -11.87 14.36 29.98
CA CYS A 330 -11.63 15.66 30.58
C CYS A 330 -11.47 16.72 29.48
N ASP A 331 -11.90 17.94 29.78
CA ASP A 331 -11.77 19.15 28.96
C ASP A 331 -10.34 19.68 28.81
N GLY A 332 -9.32 18.84 29.05
CA GLY A 332 -7.92 19.24 29.03
C GLY A 332 -7.39 19.79 30.37
N THR A 333 -8.21 19.82 31.43
CA THR A 333 -7.81 20.38 32.73
C THR A 333 -7.25 19.38 33.74
N CYS A 334 -7.18 18.08 33.43
CA CYS A 334 -6.53 17.11 34.33
C CYS A 334 -5.04 17.45 34.53
N GLU A 335 -4.50 17.03 35.67
CA GLU A 335 -3.05 17.07 35.95
C GLU A 335 -2.22 16.42 34.84
N CYS A 336 -2.78 15.41 34.17
CA CYS A 336 -2.15 14.71 33.06
C CYS A 336 -1.87 15.59 31.82
N HIS A 337 -2.83 16.41 31.40
CA HIS A 337 -2.66 17.35 30.28
C HIS A 337 -1.82 18.54 30.70
N HIS A 338 -1.88 18.94 31.97
CA HIS A 338 -0.99 19.96 32.50
C HIS A 338 0.47 19.51 32.40
N GLY A 339 0.78 18.28 32.86
CA GLY A 339 2.13 17.73 32.75
C GLY A 339 2.61 17.59 31.29
N ILE A 340 1.73 17.24 30.35
CA ILE A 340 2.09 17.25 28.91
C ILE A 340 2.40 18.66 28.42
N ALA A 341 1.58 19.64 28.79
CA ALA A 341 1.75 21.03 28.39
C ALA A 341 3.05 21.62 28.98
N GLU A 342 3.33 21.36 30.26
CA GLU A 342 4.58 21.72 30.93
C GLU A 342 5.78 21.07 30.23
N ASN A 343 5.72 19.77 29.92
CA ASN A 343 6.78 19.08 29.19
C ASN A 343 7.04 19.68 27.79
N LEU A 344 5.99 20.07 27.07
CA LEU A 344 6.12 20.75 25.78
C LEU A 344 6.74 22.15 25.93
N GLU A 345 6.38 22.89 26.98
CA GLU A 345 6.92 24.22 27.28
C GLU A 345 8.40 24.14 27.71
N GLU A 346 8.76 23.15 28.54
CA GLU A 346 10.15 22.88 28.92
C GLU A 346 10.99 22.48 27.70
N PHE A 347 10.43 21.65 26.82
CA PHE A 347 11.10 21.28 25.57
C PHE A 347 11.27 22.48 24.63
N GLN A 348 10.26 23.32 24.48
CA GLN A 348 10.34 24.56 23.71
C GLN A 348 11.41 25.50 24.27
N THR A 349 11.41 25.72 25.60
CA THR A 349 12.41 26.54 26.28
C THR A 349 13.82 25.97 26.08
N ALA A 350 13.99 24.65 26.17
CA ALA A 350 15.28 24.00 25.92
C ALA A 350 15.78 24.18 24.48
N LEU A 351 14.88 24.19 23.48
CA LEU A 351 15.22 24.50 22.09
C LEU A 351 15.67 25.95 21.92
N GLU A 352 14.97 26.90 22.54
CA GLU A 352 15.29 28.33 22.48
C GLU A 352 16.62 28.65 23.21
N ASP A 353 16.83 28.08 24.40
CA ASP A 353 18.06 28.26 25.18
C ASP A 353 19.29 27.69 24.47
N MET A 354 19.16 26.48 23.89
CA MET A 354 20.24 25.85 23.13
C MET A 354 20.73 26.76 22.00
N TRP A 355 19.83 27.53 21.39
CA TRP A 355 20.18 28.48 20.35
C TRP A 355 20.88 29.72 20.91
N ARG A 356 20.36 30.33 21.98
CA ARG A 356 20.95 31.52 22.62
C ARG A 356 22.37 31.31 23.14
N LEU A 357 22.68 30.08 23.57
CA LEU A 357 23.98 29.75 24.17
C LEU A 357 25.11 29.50 23.16
N GLU A 358 24.84 29.41 21.86
CA GLU A 358 25.87 29.15 20.85
C GLU A 358 26.05 30.22 19.73
N PRO A 359 26.24 31.52 20.01
CA PRO A 359 26.61 32.47 18.95
C PRO A 359 28.02 32.26 18.39
N SER A 360 28.87 31.43 19.02
CA SER A 360 30.33 31.49 18.82
C SER A 360 31.04 30.16 18.52
N PHE A 361 30.34 29.06 18.24
CA PHE A 361 31.06 27.88 17.76
C PHE A 361 31.54 28.12 16.32
N PRO A 362 32.85 28.07 16.05
CA PRO A 362 33.35 28.22 14.70
C PRO A 362 32.68 27.14 13.85
N VAL A 363 32.02 27.58 12.78
CA VAL A 363 31.46 26.70 11.76
C VAL A 363 32.58 25.72 11.39
N TYR A 364 32.50 24.49 11.89
CA TYR A 364 33.38 23.44 11.42
C TYR A 364 33.03 23.28 9.96
N GLU A 365 33.84 23.90 9.08
CA GLU A 365 33.79 23.72 7.65
C GLU A 365 33.79 22.21 7.43
N THR A 366 32.60 21.67 7.17
CA THR A 366 32.44 20.24 6.98
C THR A 366 33.35 19.89 5.80
N ALA A 367 34.30 18.99 6.05
CA ALA A 367 35.36 18.60 5.12
C ALA A 367 34.85 18.10 3.74
N SER A 368 33.53 18.03 3.55
CA SER A 368 32.87 17.77 2.27
C SER A 368 33.14 18.84 1.20
N LYS A 369 33.48 20.10 1.54
CA LYS A 369 33.85 21.10 0.53
C LYS A 369 35.29 20.99 0.02
N LYS A 370 36.19 20.30 0.73
CA LYS A 370 37.58 20.08 0.25
C LYS A 370 37.73 18.98 -0.81
N ARG A 371 36.72 18.14 -1.04
CA ARG A 371 36.74 17.10 -2.09
C ARG A 371 36.17 17.54 -3.44
N ALA A 372 35.64 18.76 -3.57
CA ALA A 372 35.17 19.31 -4.84
C ALA A 372 36.17 20.29 -5.49
N ARG A 373 37.36 20.46 -4.91
CA ARG A 373 38.44 21.35 -5.39
C ARG A 373 39.79 20.65 -5.60
N ALA A 374 39.83 19.33 -5.46
CA ALA A 374 40.92 18.46 -5.91
C ALA A 374 40.34 17.48 -6.93
#